data_AF-A0A1S3QJS3-F1
#
_entry.id   AF-A0A1S3QJS3-F1
#
_cell.length_a   1.000
_cell.length_b   1.000
_cell.length_c   1.000
_cell.angle_alpha   90.00
_cell.angle_beta   90.00
_cell.angle_gamma   90.00
#
_symmetry.space_group_name_H-M   'P 1'
#
loop_
_entity.id
_entity.type
_entity.pdbx_description
1 polymer ?
#
loop_
_entity_poly.entity_id
_entity_poly.type
_entity_poly.pdbx_seq_one_letter_code
_entity_poly.pdbx_strand_id
1 'polypeptide(L)'
;MDWGMKEKNPINNMRFYCKNDPTKAYQISKDQVSKLLPERFAEQLIRVYCKKTDERTMEAAKKNFVQWCMDMNFSKPQDGDVIAPELTPLKASWAHNNDTEDNEGRKRLGH
;
A
#
# COMPACT_ATOMS: atom_id res chain seq x y z
N MET A 1 7.91 3.57 5.50
CA MET A 1 7.33 4.93 5.56
C MET A 1 6.12 4.86 6.45
N ASP A 2 5.96 5.81 7.38
CA ASP A 2 4.78 5.87 8.24
C ASP A 2 4.43 7.33 8.59
N TRP A 3 3.32 7.51 9.31
CA TRP A 3 2.82 8.84 9.72
C TRP A 3 3.41 9.34 11.05
N GLY A 4 4.65 8.95 11.35
CA GLY A 4 5.36 9.31 12.58
C GLY A 4 4.93 8.50 13.81
N MET A 5 4.02 7.54 13.64
CA MET A 5 3.46 6.72 14.74
C MET A 5 3.30 5.24 14.34
N LYS A 6 4.22 4.70 13.54
CA LYS A 6 4.14 3.33 13.00
C LYS A 6 2.76 3.10 12.37
N GLU A 7 2.08 2.02 12.73
CA GLU A 7 0.79 1.63 12.15
C GLU A 7 -0.40 2.47 12.65
N LYS A 8 -0.19 3.37 13.62
CA LYS A 8 -1.26 4.13 14.26
C LYS A 8 -1.54 5.43 13.52
N ASN A 9 -2.82 5.77 13.40
CA ASN A 9 -3.23 7.10 12.97
C ASN A 9 -2.88 8.13 14.05
N PRO A 10 -1.97 9.09 13.78
CA PRO A 10 -1.60 10.10 14.76
C PRO A 10 -2.78 11.00 15.18
N ILE A 11 -3.78 11.18 14.30
CA ILE A 11 -4.96 12.01 14.59
C ILE A 11 -5.77 11.48 15.76
N ASN A 12 -5.75 10.16 16.01
CA ASN A 12 -6.45 9.55 17.15
C ASN A 12 -5.89 10.04 18.51
N ASN A 13 -4.64 10.51 18.53
CA ASN A 13 -3.99 11.05 19.74
C ASN A 13 -4.14 12.57 19.86
N MET A 14 -4.85 13.22 18.94
CA MET A 14 -5.10 14.66 18.97
C MET A 14 -6.39 14.98 19.72
N ARG A 15 -6.42 16.16 20.34
CA ARG A 15 -7.60 16.76 20.94
C ARG A 15 -7.93 18.05 20.20
N PHE A 16 -9.21 18.28 19.96
CA PHE A 16 -9.74 19.43 19.26
C PHE A 16 -10.71 20.19 20.18
N TYR A 17 -10.99 21.44 19.87
CA TYR A 17 -11.97 22.27 20.58
C TYR A 17 -12.87 23.00 19.57
N CYS A 18 -14.09 23.32 20.01
CA CYS A 18 -15.12 23.91 19.17
C CYS A 18 -15.08 25.41 19.43
N LYS A 19 -15.30 26.24 18.40
CA LYS A 19 -15.32 27.70 18.58
C LYS A 19 -16.28 28.15 19.70
N ASN A 20 -17.42 27.47 19.83
CA ASN A 20 -18.46 27.80 20.83
C ASN A 20 -18.13 27.29 22.25
N ASP A 21 -17.20 26.34 22.39
CA ASP A 21 -16.77 25.81 23.69
C ASP A 21 -15.25 25.48 23.62
N PRO A 22 -14.38 26.50 23.78
CA PRO A 22 -12.94 26.34 23.64
C PRO A 22 -12.29 25.61 24.82
N THR A 23 -13.01 25.45 25.94
CA THR A 23 -12.49 24.78 27.13
C THR A 23 -12.68 23.27 27.10
N LYS A 24 -13.53 22.77 26.21
CA LYS A 24 -13.87 21.35 26.11
C LYS A 24 -13.13 20.67 24.97
N ALA A 25 -12.33 19.68 25.34
CA ALA A 25 -11.62 18.82 24.40
C ALA A 25 -12.51 17.71 23.85
N TYR A 26 -12.41 17.43 22.55
CA TYR A 26 -12.99 16.26 21.89
C TYR A 26 -12.00 15.56 20.97
N GLN A 27 -12.35 14.34 20.59
CA GLN A 27 -11.69 13.59 19.52
C GLN A 27 -12.56 13.64 18.28
N ILE A 28 -11.93 13.66 17.11
CA ILE A 28 -12.58 13.49 15.82
C ILE A 28 -12.11 12.15 15.27
N SER A 29 -13.03 11.24 14.97
CA SER A 29 -12.67 9.97 14.34
C SER A 29 -12.48 10.13 12.83
N LYS A 30 -11.73 9.21 12.20
CA LYS A 30 -11.49 9.21 10.74
C LYS A 30 -12.79 9.34 9.94
N ASP A 31 -13.82 8.62 10.36
CA ASP A 31 -15.13 8.56 9.67
C ASP A 31 -15.88 9.88 9.67
N GLN A 32 -15.58 10.77 10.63
CA GLN A 32 -16.17 12.10 10.71
C GLN A 32 -15.46 13.13 9.81
N VAL A 33 -14.29 12.79 9.26
CA VAL A 33 -13.49 13.72 8.46
C VAL A 33 -13.70 13.47 6.97
N SER A 34 -13.30 12.29 6.48
CA SER A 34 -13.40 11.95 5.06
C SER A 34 -13.15 10.47 4.82
N LYS A 35 -13.90 9.90 3.88
CA LYS A 35 -13.67 8.53 3.38
C LYS A 35 -12.41 8.40 2.52
N LEU A 36 -11.85 9.52 2.06
CA LEU A 36 -10.62 9.54 1.24
C LEU A 36 -9.32 9.46 2.06
N LEU A 37 -9.43 9.38 3.40
CA LEU A 37 -8.26 9.26 4.26
C LEU A 37 -7.63 7.86 4.18
N PRO A 38 -6.29 7.73 4.29
CA PRO A 38 -5.62 6.43 4.23
C PRO A 38 -6.15 5.43 5.26
N GLU A 39 -6.27 4.18 4.86
CA GLU A 39 -6.61 3.06 5.77
C GLU A 39 -5.38 2.49 6.48
N ARG A 40 -4.22 2.58 5.84
CA ARG A 40 -2.93 2.13 6.38
C ARG A 40 -2.04 3.35 6.62
N PHE A 41 -1.39 3.37 7.77
CA PHE A 41 -0.53 4.48 8.20
C PHE A 41 0.96 4.14 8.17
N ALA A 42 1.31 2.91 7.81
CA ALA A 42 2.67 2.43 7.64
C ALA A 42 2.78 1.47 6.45
N GLU A 43 3.91 1.55 5.75
CA GLU A 43 4.28 0.68 4.64
C GLU A 43 5.81 0.48 4.59
N GLN A 44 6.26 -0.54 3.86
CA GLN A 44 7.68 -0.82 3.63
C GLN A 44 7.98 -0.77 2.14
N LEU A 45 9.11 -0.14 1.79
CA LEU A 45 9.63 -0.08 0.43
C LEU A 45 10.96 -0.81 0.39
N ILE A 46 11.05 -1.86 -0.43
CA ILE A 46 12.27 -2.61 -0.64
C ILE A 46 12.91 -2.10 -1.94
N ARG A 47 14.19 -1.70 -1.86
CA ARG A 47 14.97 -1.27 -3.02
C ARG A 47 16.19 -2.17 -3.17
N VAL A 48 16.42 -2.66 -4.38
CA VAL A 48 17.53 -3.55 -4.72
C VAL A 48 18.49 -2.83 -5.67
N TYR A 49 19.79 -2.94 -5.40
CA TYR A 49 20.85 -2.34 -6.20
C TYR A 49 21.87 -3.40 -6.60
N CYS A 50 22.30 -3.40 -7.86
CA CYS A 50 23.39 -4.24 -8.34
C CYS A 50 24.67 -3.40 -8.45
N LYS A 51 25.79 -3.89 -7.91
CA LYS A 51 27.08 -3.18 -7.97
C LYS A 51 27.71 -3.22 -9.35
N LYS A 52 27.45 -4.28 -10.11
CA LYS A 52 27.97 -4.46 -11.47
C LYS A 52 27.02 -3.78 -12.45
N THR A 53 27.58 -3.04 -13.38
CA THR A 53 26.83 -2.21 -14.34
C THR A 53 26.89 -2.75 -15.76
N ASP A 54 27.51 -3.92 -15.98
CA ASP A 54 27.48 -4.57 -17.28
C ASP A 54 26.06 -5.02 -17.63
N GLU A 55 25.70 -4.86 -18.89
CA GLU A 55 24.33 -5.06 -19.38
C GLU A 55 23.79 -6.45 -19.04
N ARG A 56 24.58 -7.50 -19.26
CA ARG A 56 24.20 -8.89 -18.97
C ARG A 56 23.91 -9.11 -17.49
N THR A 57 24.77 -8.61 -16.60
CA THR A 57 24.52 -8.73 -15.15
C THR A 57 23.33 -7.90 -14.71
N MET A 58 23.11 -6.72 -15.30
CA MET A 58 21.95 -5.88 -15.01
C MET A 58 20.64 -6.53 -15.44
N GLU A 59 20.59 -7.14 -16.63
CA GLU A 59 19.43 -7.91 -17.10
C GLU A 59 19.14 -9.10 -16.19
N ALA A 60 20.16 -9.89 -15.85
CA ALA A 60 20.00 -11.02 -14.94
C ALA A 60 19.54 -10.56 -13.54
N ALA A 61 20.08 -9.45 -13.02
CA ALA A 61 19.68 -8.91 -11.73
C ALA A 61 18.22 -8.44 -11.71
N LYS A 62 17.75 -7.78 -12.78
CA LYS A 62 16.34 -7.38 -12.94
C LYS A 62 15.41 -8.60 -12.91
N LYS A 63 15.73 -9.65 -13.66
CA LYS A 63 14.94 -10.88 -13.70
C LYS A 63 14.92 -11.60 -12.35
N ASN A 64 16.08 -11.72 -11.70
CA ASN A 64 16.19 -12.32 -10.37
C ASN A 64 15.39 -11.53 -9.32
N PHE A 65 15.37 -10.20 -9.41
CA PHE A 65 14.57 -9.37 -8.53
C PHE A 65 13.07 -9.62 -8.73
N VAL A 66 12.58 -9.70 -9.98
CA VAL A 66 11.18 -10.02 -10.25
C VAL A 66 10.83 -11.42 -9.73
N GLN A 67 11.68 -12.42 -9.99
CA GLN A 67 11.47 -13.78 -9.47
C GLN A 67 11.39 -13.79 -7.94
N TRP A 68 12.31 -13.11 -7.27
CA TRP A 68 12.29 -13.01 -5.81
C TRP A 68 11.02 -12.34 -5.27
N CYS A 69 10.53 -11.29 -5.94
CA CYS A 69 9.24 -10.68 -5.63
C CYS A 69 8.07 -11.66 -5.80
N MET A 70 8.12 -12.54 -6.81
CA MET A 70 7.10 -13.59 -6.99
C MET A 70 7.13 -14.59 -5.84
N ASP A 71 8.32 -15.09 -5.50
CA ASP A 71 8.55 -16.14 -4.49
C ASP A 71 8.16 -15.67 -3.07
N MET A 72 8.51 -14.42 -2.74
CA MET A 72 8.18 -13.80 -1.44
C MET A 72 6.77 -13.20 -1.40
N ASN A 73 6.01 -13.32 -2.48
CA ASN A 73 4.67 -12.76 -2.63
C ASN A 73 4.60 -11.24 -2.38
N PHE A 74 5.61 -10.51 -2.85
CA PHE A 74 5.60 -9.06 -2.87
C PHE A 74 4.74 -8.49 -4.00
N SER A 75 4.50 -7.17 -3.97
CA SER A 75 3.84 -6.45 -5.04
C SER A 75 4.64 -6.52 -6.33
N LYS A 76 3.95 -6.56 -7.46
CA LYS A 76 4.57 -6.49 -8.79
C LYS A 76 5.42 -5.22 -8.92
N PRO A 77 6.71 -5.30 -9.30
CA PRO A 77 7.47 -4.12 -9.69
C PRO A 77 6.75 -3.37 -10.82
N GLN A 78 6.73 -2.03 -10.78
CA GLN A 78 5.99 -1.21 -11.75
C GLN A 78 6.45 -1.45 -13.20
N ASP A 79 7.74 -1.66 -13.39
CA ASP A 79 8.38 -1.97 -14.67
C ASP A 79 8.50 -3.49 -14.92
N GLY A 80 7.86 -4.33 -14.10
CA GLY A 80 7.96 -5.79 -14.14
C GLY A 80 7.69 -6.38 -15.52
N ASP A 81 6.65 -5.91 -16.20
CA ASP A 81 6.28 -6.39 -17.54
C ASP A 81 7.28 -5.99 -18.63
N VAL A 82 8.08 -4.94 -18.38
CA VAL A 82 9.13 -4.49 -19.30
C VAL A 82 10.42 -5.26 -19.05
N ILE A 83 10.78 -5.48 -17.77
CA ILE A 83 12.09 -6.05 -17.39
C ILE A 83 12.10 -7.58 -17.34
N ALA A 84 10.95 -8.22 -17.14
CA ALA A 84 10.80 -9.67 -17.09
C ALA A 84 9.43 -10.13 -17.65
N PRO A 85 9.13 -9.81 -18.93
CA PRO A 85 7.86 -10.18 -19.58
C PRO A 85 7.56 -11.68 -19.57
N GLU A 86 8.60 -12.52 -19.43
CA GLU A 86 8.47 -13.97 -19.34
C GLU A 86 8.07 -14.48 -17.94
N LEU A 87 8.29 -13.67 -16.89
CA LEU A 87 8.02 -14.06 -15.50
C LEU A 87 6.69 -13.54 -14.99
N THR A 88 6.35 -12.28 -15.29
CA THR A 88 5.14 -11.66 -14.74
C THR A 88 3.83 -12.39 -15.07
N PRO A 89 3.64 -13.02 -16.26
CA PRO A 89 2.41 -13.77 -16.55
C PRO A 89 2.26 -15.05 -15.72
N LEU A 90 3.35 -15.58 -15.15
CA LEU A 90 3.33 -16.82 -14.36
C LEU A 90 2.70 -16.61 -12.97
N LYS A 91 2.56 -15.36 -12.52
CA LYS A 91 1.93 -15.02 -11.24
C LYS A 91 0.54 -14.45 -11.47
N ALA A 92 -0.48 -15.30 -11.36
CA ALA A 92 -1.88 -14.94 -11.62
C ALA A 92 -2.36 -13.71 -10.83
N SER A 93 -1.89 -13.50 -9.60
CA SER A 93 -2.25 -12.33 -8.78
C SER A 93 -1.71 -10.99 -9.30
N TRP A 94 -0.82 -11.03 -10.30
CA TRP A 94 -0.27 -9.85 -10.96
C TRP A 94 -0.94 -9.57 -12.31
N ALA A 95 -1.86 -10.43 -12.75
CA ALA A 95 -2.73 -10.15 -13.88
C ALA A 95 -3.66 -8.99 -13.51
N HIS A 96 -3.88 -8.08 -14.46
CA HIS A 96 -4.73 -6.93 -14.26
C HIS A 96 -6.19 -7.37 -14.22
N ASN A 97 -6.73 -7.58 -13.01
CA ASN A 97 -8.17 -7.67 -12.82
C ASN A 97 -8.69 -6.24 -12.72
N ASN A 98 -9.31 -5.75 -13.79
CA ASN A 98 -10.03 -4.48 -13.80
C ASN A 98 -11.35 -4.50 -12.99
N ASP A 99 -11.61 -5.56 -12.21
CA ASP A 99 -12.93 -5.82 -11.61
C ASP A 99 -12.87 -5.98 -10.09
N THR A 100 -12.37 -4.99 -9.36
CA THR A 100 -12.68 -4.91 -7.92
C THR A 100 -12.78 -3.46 -7.45
N GLU A 101 -13.70 -2.72 -8.05
CA GLU A 101 -14.40 -1.64 -7.34
C GLU A 101 -15.82 -2.12 -7.00
N ASP A 102 -16.24 -1.86 -5.76
CA ASP A 102 -17.60 -1.98 -5.23
C ASP A 102 -18.19 -3.38 -4.95
N ASN A 103 -17.78 -4.03 -3.83
CA ASN A 103 -18.77 -4.71 -2.98
C ASN A 103 -18.32 -5.02 -1.53
N GLU A 104 -18.21 -4.00 -0.67
CA GLU A 104 -18.38 -4.23 0.78
C GLU A 104 -19.34 -3.19 1.37
N GLY A 105 -20.62 -3.33 1.05
CA GLY A 105 -21.66 -2.39 1.48
C GLY A 105 -23.03 -3.02 1.71
N ARG A 106 -23.12 -4.27 2.19
CA ARG A 106 -24.41 -4.82 2.63
C ARG A 106 -24.27 -5.94 3.67
N LYS A 107 -23.80 -5.60 4.88
CA LYS A 107 -24.12 -6.41 6.06
C LYS A 107 -25.60 -6.22 6.39
N ARG A 108 -26.30 -7.35 6.41
CA ARG A 108 -27.73 -7.52 6.65
C ARG A 108 -28.12 -6.96 8.02
N LEU A 109 -29.06 -6.01 8.04
CA LEU A 109 -29.90 -5.74 9.20
C LEU A 109 -31.02 -6.78 9.16
N GLY A 110 -30.93 -7.78 10.02
CA GLY A 110 -32.07 -8.61 10.42
C GLY A 110 -32.39 -8.27 11.88
N HIS A 111 -33.57 -7.71 12.11
CA HIS A 111 -34.37 -7.86 13.32
C HIS A 111 -35.73 -8.35 12.85
#